data_AF-A0A931UE52-F1
#
_entry.id   AF-A0A931UE52-F1
#
_cell.length_a   1.000
_cell.length_b   1.000
_cell.length_c   1.000
_cell.angle_alpha   90.00
_cell.angle_beta   90.00
_cell.angle_gamma   90.00
#
_symmetry.space_group_name_H-M   'P 1'
#
loop_
_entity.id
_entity.type
_entity.pdbx_description
1 polymer ?
#
loop_
_entity_poly.entity_id
_entity_poly.type
_entity_poly.pdbx_seq_one_letter_code
_entity_poly.pdbx_strand_id
1 'polypeptide(L)'
;MATSETCWGMMARIIKSDPPLRQCRIARFNFFNAWGLLTLFLLPISAMAAERNWPGLPPDCWKESRYVHGQGDWDWKANVNLSHVKAGGLKNGVVSPNKGYSFLFEGGRPDGKLTIDAEKDYLIIVEFKDLFGLADIRWVNEKLIFMRPWWGRIAATDLIFDVEAEKFVWSESLVDAYLAHQQYQESCLELGCDCIKQQ
;
A
#
# COMPACT_ATOMS: atom_id res chain seq x y z
N MET A 1 28.32 -58.23 31.24
CA MET A 1 28.88 -58.15 32.61
C MET A 1 28.93 -56.67 32.98
N ALA A 2 28.32 -56.30 34.11
CA ALA A 2 28.25 -54.97 34.76
C ALA A 2 27.51 -53.84 33.99
N THR A 3 26.27 -53.41 34.32
CA THR A 3 25.74 -52.63 35.50
C THR A 3 26.18 -51.15 35.44
N SER A 4 25.39 -50.10 35.75
CA SER A 4 24.15 -49.89 36.52
C SER A 4 23.67 -48.41 36.38
N GLU A 5 22.35 -48.20 36.37
CA GLU A 5 21.55 -47.28 37.23
C GLU A 5 21.94 -45.78 37.45
N THR A 6 21.12 -44.83 36.98
CA THR A 6 20.06 -44.01 37.68
C THR A 6 20.54 -42.78 38.49
N CYS A 7 19.96 -41.59 38.21
CA CYS A 7 19.22 -40.72 39.17
C CYS A 7 18.77 -39.40 38.49
N TRP A 8 17.46 -39.11 38.39
CA TRP A 8 16.68 -38.16 39.24
C TRP A 8 17.21 -36.71 39.23
N GLY A 9 16.46 -35.62 39.06
CA GLY A 9 15.02 -35.36 38.97
C GLY A 9 14.81 -33.86 38.67
N MET A 10 13.70 -33.51 38.01
CA MET A 10 12.56 -32.75 38.57
C MET A 10 12.61 -31.20 38.46
N MET A 11 11.51 -30.68 37.87
CA MET A 11 10.79 -29.43 38.18
C MET A 11 11.21 -28.09 37.55
N ALA A 12 10.47 -27.68 36.52
CA ALA A 12 9.69 -26.42 36.42
C ALA A 12 8.80 -26.54 35.15
N ARG A 13 7.49 -26.84 35.20
CA ARG A 13 6.31 -26.11 35.71
C ARG A 13 6.12 -24.73 35.01
N ILE A 14 4.86 -24.42 34.64
CA ILE A 14 4.27 -23.07 34.31
C ILE A 14 4.27 -22.77 32.77
N ILE A 15 3.19 -22.62 31.97
CA ILE A 15 1.72 -22.49 32.14
C ILE A 15 1.01 -23.02 30.87
N LYS A 16 0.03 -23.92 31.03
CA LYS A 16 -1.14 -24.05 30.14
C LYS A 16 -2.24 -23.17 30.75
N SER A 17 -2.81 -22.25 29.97
CA SER A 17 -4.06 -21.59 30.33
C SER A 17 -4.86 -21.33 29.07
N ASP A 18 -5.75 -22.28 28.77
CA ASP A 18 -6.88 -22.08 27.87
C ASP A 18 -7.78 -20.96 28.43
N PRO A 19 -8.29 -20.03 27.60
CA PRO A 19 -9.28 -19.07 28.05
C PRO A 19 -10.62 -19.76 28.31
N PRO A 20 -11.32 -19.46 29.42
CA PRO A 20 -12.64 -20.00 29.68
C PRO A 20 -13.67 -19.38 28.75
N LEU A 21 -14.42 -20.25 28.07
CA LEU A 21 -15.69 -19.93 27.40
C LEU A 21 -16.61 -19.24 28.40
N ARG A 22 -16.81 -17.92 28.21
CA ARG A 22 -17.82 -17.17 28.96
C ARG A 22 -19.19 -17.71 28.57
N GLN A 23 -19.82 -18.40 29.50
CA GLN A 23 -21.25 -18.64 29.51
C GLN A 23 -21.97 -17.30 29.48
N CYS A 24 -22.58 -16.96 28.34
CA CYS A 24 -23.60 -15.93 28.26
C CYS A 24 -24.79 -16.38 29.13
N ARG A 25 -24.89 -15.87 30.35
CA ARG A 25 -26.13 -15.91 31.12
C ARG A 25 -27.18 -15.12 30.35
N ILE A 26 -28.18 -15.83 29.87
CA ILE A 26 -29.46 -15.27 29.43
C ILE A 26 -30.10 -14.64 30.67
N ALA A 27 -29.97 -13.34 30.82
CA ALA A 27 -30.75 -12.58 31.79
C ALA A 27 -32.22 -12.59 31.31
N ARG A 28 -33.08 -13.29 32.04
CA ARG A 28 -34.53 -13.15 31.92
C ARG A 28 -34.89 -11.73 32.36
N PHE A 29 -35.11 -10.85 31.39
CA PHE A 29 -35.74 -9.56 31.63
C PHE A 29 -37.23 -9.78 31.86
N ASN A 30 -37.68 -9.41 33.07
CA ASN A 30 -39.08 -9.43 33.45
C ASN A 30 -39.87 -8.45 32.57
N PHE A 31 -40.96 -8.97 32.00
CA PHE A 31 -42.05 -8.21 31.42
C PHE A 31 -42.61 -7.24 32.48
N PHE A 32 -42.36 -5.95 32.31
CA PHE A 32 -43.19 -4.92 32.90
C PHE A 32 -43.82 -4.12 31.76
N ASN A 33 -45.15 -4.19 31.72
CA ASN A 33 -46.01 -3.45 30.83
C ASN A 33 -45.75 -1.94 30.96
N ALA A 34 -45.27 -1.33 29.89
CA ALA A 34 -45.44 0.08 29.63
C ALA A 34 -45.72 0.22 28.13
N TRP A 35 -46.99 0.43 27.79
CA TRP A 35 -47.41 1.00 26.51
C TRP A 35 -46.87 2.43 26.44
N GLY A 36 -45.59 2.56 26.10
CA GLY A 36 -44.95 3.81 25.72
C GLY A 36 -44.87 3.83 24.20
N LEU A 37 -45.51 4.82 23.59
CA LEU A 37 -45.42 5.14 22.16
C LEU A 37 -43.99 4.97 21.64
N LEU A 38 -43.78 3.91 20.86
CA LEU A 38 -42.55 3.69 20.11
C LEU A 38 -42.59 4.61 18.89
N THR A 39 -42.27 5.89 19.09
CA THR A 39 -42.06 6.84 18.00
C THR A 39 -40.83 6.38 17.24
N LEU A 40 -41.04 5.65 16.14
CA LEU A 40 -40.02 5.31 15.17
C LEU A 40 -39.47 6.64 14.62
N PHE A 41 -38.37 7.12 15.17
CA PHE A 41 -37.59 8.18 14.54
C PHE A 41 -36.99 7.58 13.26
N LEU A 42 -37.71 7.74 12.15
CA LEU A 42 -37.18 7.66 10.80
C LEU A 42 -36.16 8.79 10.66
N LEU A 43 -34.94 8.57 11.16
CA LEU A 43 -33.82 9.41 10.78
C LEU A 43 -33.65 9.24 9.28
N PRO A 44 -33.71 10.32 8.48
CA PRO A 44 -33.34 10.24 7.09
C PRO A 44 -31.88 9.82 7.05
N ILE A 45 -31.63 8.56 6.67
CA ILE A 45 -30.33 8.12 6.22
C ILE A 45 -30.14 8.83 4.89
N SER A 46 -29.70 10.09 4.96
CA SER A 46 -29.13 10.77 3.81
C SER A 46 -27.92 9.93 3.44
N ALA A 47 -28.10 9.06 2.44
CA ALA A 47 -26.99 8.41 1.77
C ALA A 47 -26.16 9.55 1.17
N MET A 48 -25.18 10.04 1.93
CA MET A 48 -24.12 10.84 1.37
C MET A 48 -23.33 9.85 0.51
N ALA A 49 -23.77 9.71 -0.75
CA ALA A 49 -22.88 9.26 -1.79
C ALA A 49 -21.65 10.15 -1.64
N ALA A 50 -20.54 9.57 -1.20
CA ALA A 50 -19.30 10.32 -1.02
C ALA A 50 -19.06 11.05 -2.34
N GLU A 51 -19.16 12.38 -2.31
CA GLU A 51 -18.88 13.24 -3.44
C GLU A 51 -17.40 13.02 -3.78
N ARG A 52 -17.13 12.01 -4.63
CA ARG A 52 -15.77 11.72 -5.07
C ARG A 52 -15.44 12.77 -6.09
N ASN A 53 -14.77 13.83 -5.63
CA ASN A 53 -14.16 14.85 -6.49
C ASN A 53 -13.02 14.22 -7.29
N TRP A 54 -13.37 13.52 -8.37
CA TRP A 54 -12.43 13.05 -9.37
C TRP A 54 -11.89 14.25 -10.16
N PRO A 55 -10.58 14.35 -10.42
CA PRO A 55 -10.05 15.41 -11.25
C PRO A 55 -10.56 15.24 -12.69
N GLY A 56 -11.33 16.23 -13.16
CA GLY A 56 -11.91 16.24 -14.51
C GLY A 56 -13.22 15.49 -14.60
N LEU A 57 -13.39 14.71 -15.68
CA LEU A 57 -14.62 13.94 -15.92
C LEU A 57 -14.77 12.79 -14.92
N PRO A 58 -16.00 12.45 -14.49
CA PRO A 58 -16.24 11.29 -13.63
C PRO A 58 -15.92 9.96 -14.36
N PRO A 59 -15.68 8.87 -13.62
CA PRO A 59 -15.22 7.60 -14.18
C PRO A 59 -16.10 7.03 -15.29
N ASP A 60 -17.41 7.22 -15.22
CA ASP A 60 -18.37 6.75 -16.23
C ASP A 60 -18.16 7.39 -17.61
N CYS A 61 -17.51 8.54 -17.69
CA CYS A 61 -17.20 9.21 -18.96
C CYS A 61 -15.89 8.71 -19.59
N TRP A 62 -15.13 7.84 -18.92
CA TRP A 62 -13.84 7.38 -19.42
C TRP A 62 -14.01 6.22 -20.38
N LYS A 63 -13.33 6.30 -21.53
CA LYS A 63 -13.28 5.20 -22.52
C LYS A 63 -12.55 3.97 -21.96
N GLU A 64 -11.60 4.19 -21.07
CA GLU A 64 -10.78 3.16 -20.44
C GLU A 64 -10.39 3.58 -19.01
N SER A 65 -10.03 2.60 -18.18
CA SER A 65 -9.44 2.86 -16.87
C SER A 65 -8.13 3.62 -17.02
N ARG A 66 -7.85 4.53 -16.10
CA ARG A 66 -6.65 5.37 -16.14
C ARG A 66 -6.08 5.58 -14.75
N TYR A 67 -4.80 5.96 -14.70
CA TYR A 67 -4.19 6.46 -13.47
C TYR A 67 -4.64 7.89 -13.21
N VAL A 68 -4.98 8.18 -11.96
CA VAL A 68 -5.43 9.48 -11.52
C VAL A 68 -4.37 10.08 -10.61
N HIS A 69 -3.73 11.14 -11.10
CA HIS A 69 -2.68 11.86 -10.39
C HIS A 69 -3.26 12.90 -9.43
N GLY A 70 -2.49 13.24 -8.39
CA GLY A 70 -2.82 14.29 -7.43
C GLY A 70 -3.92 13.92 -6.43
N GLN A 71 -4.38 12.67 -6.42
CA GLN A 71 -5.29 12.18 -5.39
C GLN A 71 -4.51 11.43 -4.32
N GLY A 72 -4.65 11.87 -3.06
CA GLY A 72 -4.11 11.20 -1.88
C GLY A 72 -2.92 11.90 -1.24
N ASP A 73 -2.96 11.99 0.08
CA ASP A 73 -1.92 12.54 0.93
C ASP A 73 -1.28 11.40 1.75
N TRP A 74 -0.70 10.43 1.05
CA TRP A 74 0.12 9.42 1.73
C TRP A 74 1.56 9.94 1.82
N ASP A 75 2.05 10.03 3.06
CA ASP A 75 3.42 10.41 3.35
C ASP A 75 4.37 9.27 3.00
N TRP A 76 4.70 9.19 1.71
CA TRP A 76 5.63 8.19 1.18
C TRP A 76 7.01 8.26 1.83
N LYS A 77 7.40 9.43 2.36
CA LYS A 77 8.73 9.62 2.96
C LYS A 77 8.93 8.78 4.21
N ALA A 78 7.86 8.47 4.94
CA ALA A 78 7.93 7.59 6.10
C ALA A 78 8.36 6.16 5.74
N ASN A 79 8.12 5.74 4.49
CA ASN A 79 8.38 4.38 4.00
C ASN A 79 9.59 4.30 3.08
N VAL A 80 10.32 5.40 2.87
CA VAL A 80 11.50 5.47 2.01
C VAL A 80 12.70 5.89 2.82
N ASN A 81 13.75 5.07 2.80
CA ASN A 81 15.00 5.35 3.46
C ASN A 81 16.12 5.51 2.42
N LEU A 82 16.96 6.52 2.60
CA LEU A 82 18.14 6.77 1.77
C LEU A 82 19.38 6.52 2.62
N SER A 83 20.27 5.65 2.15
CA SER A 83 21.53 5.35 2.83
C SER A 83 22.66 5.09 1.84
N HIS A 84 23.88 4.92 2.36
CA HIS A 84 25.07 4.74 1.56
C HIS A 84 25.87 3.54 2.05
N VAL A 85 26.46 2.80 1.11
CA VAL A 85 27.34 1.66 1.41
C VAL A 85 28.62 1.83 0.61
N LYS A 86 29.77 1.51 1.20
CA LYS A 86 31.07 1.59 0.52
C LYS A 86 31.04 0.83 -0.81
N ALA A 87 31.59 1.44 -1.87
CA ALA A 87 31.52 0.89 -3.20
C ALA A 87 32.22 -0.48 -3.30
N GLY A 88 31.47 -1.47 -3.74
CA GLY A 88 31.96 -2.81 -4.13
C GLY A 88 31.79 -3.10 -5.62
N GLY A 89 31.33 -2.10 -6.39
CA GLY A 89 30.87 -2.25 -7.78
C GLY A 89 29.51 -2.95 -7.86
N LEU A 90 28.65 -2.48 -8.75
CA LEU A 90 27.36 -3.11 -9.01
C LEU A 90 27.49 -4.21 -10.06
N LYS A 91 27.07 -5.44 -9.73
CA LYS A 91 27.02 -6.54 -10.70
C LYS A 91 25.62 -6.64 -11.28
N ASN A 92 25.51 -6.70 -12.61
CA ASN A 92 24.26 -6.92 -13.36
C ASN A 92 23.20 -5.80 -13.21
N GLY A 93 23.62 -4.55 -13.07
CA GLY A 93 22.71 -3.41 -13.05
C GLY A 93 22.16 -3.00 -14.42
N VAL A 94 21.02 -2.33 -14.42
CA VAL A 94 20.46 -1.60 -15.56
C VAL A 94 21.30 -0.34 -15.75
N VAL A 95 22.07 -0.31 -16.82
CA VAL A 95 23.00 0.77 -17.16
C VAL A 95 22.23 1.98 -17.71
N SER A 96 22.64 3.18 -17.31
CA SER A 96 22.10 4.45 -17.81
C SER A 96 22.44 4.66 -19.29
N PRO A 97 21.69 5.52 -20.00
CA PRO A 97 21.98 5.85 -21.41
C PRO A 97 23.41 6.34 -21.68
N ASN A 98 24.01 7.10 -20.74
CA ASN A 98 25.39 7.58 -20.85
C ASN A 98 26.46 6.55 -20.45
N LYS A 99 26.06 5.36 -19.98
CA LYS A 99 26.93 4.28 -19.49
C LYS A 99 27.78 4.59 -18.26
N GLY A 100 27.61 5.76 -17.65
CA GLY A 100 28.32 6.13 -16.42
C GLY A 100 27.67 5.58 -15.16
N TYR A 101 26.36 5.34 -15.18
CA TYR A 101 25.61 4.93 -13.99
C TYR A 101 24.94 3.59 -14.21
N SER A 102 24.63 2.93 -13.10
CA SER A 102 23.79 1.73 -13.14
C SER A 102 22.96 1.62 -11.88
N PHE A 103 21.80 0.97 -11.99
CA PHE A 103 21.03 0.61 -10.81
C PHE A 103 20.66 -0.87 -10.82
N LEU A 104 20.48 -1.44 -9.65
CA LEU A 104 19.98 -2.79 -9.44
C LEU A 104 18.82 -2.68 -8.46
N PHE A 105 17.67 -3.22 -8.84
CA PHE A 105 16.54 -3.33 -7.93
C PHE A 105 16.43 -4.77 -7.45
N GLU A 106 16.14 -4.93 -6.16
CA GLU A 106 15.94 -6.22 -5.50
C GLU A 106 14.66 -6.17 -4.68
N GLY A 107 13.90 -7.27 -4.64
CA GLY A 107 12.65 -7.36 -3.90
C GLY A 107 11.46 -6.72 -4.62
N GLY A 108 10.58 -6.08 -3.86
CA GLY A 108 9.39 -5.39 -4.37
C GLY A 108 8.13 -5.59 -3.54
N ARG A 109 8.12 -6.56 -2.61
CA ARG A 109 7.07 -6.75 -1.59
C ARG A 109 7.57 -7.65 -0.44
N PRO A 110 7.35 -7.30 0.84
CA PRO A 110 6.89 -5.99 1.33
C PRO A 110 7.99 -4.92 1.28
N ASP A 111 9.25 -5.34 1.09
CA ASP A 111 10.38 -4.43 1.03
C ASP A 111 10.99 -4.46 -0.37
N GLY A 112 11.46 -3.30 -0.82
CA GLY A 112 12.16 -3.12 -2.08
C GLY A 112 13.45 -2.35 -1.84
N LYS A 113 14.49 -2.65 -2.61
CA LYS A 113 15.77 -1.96 -2.49
C LYS A 113 16.30 -1.63 -3.86
N LEU A 114 16.64 -0.36 -4.08
CA LEU A 114 17.30 0.15 -5.27
C LEU A 114 18.72 0.54 -4.90
N THR A 115 19.69 -0.18 -5.46
CA THR A 115 21.12 0.11 -5.30
C THR A 115 21.60 0.81 -6.55
N ILE A 116 22.20 1.99 -6.40
CA ILE A 116 22.63 2.86 -7.50
C ILE A 116 24.14 3.04 -7.41
N ASP A 117 24.82 2.80 -8.53
CA ASP A 117 26.22 3.14 -8.76
C ASP A 117 26.28 4.41 -9.60
N ALA A 118 26.82 5.47 -8.99
CA ALA A 118 26.88 6.82 -9.55
C ALA A 118 28.33 7.30 -9.77
N GLU A 119 29.29 6.39 -9.98
CA GLU A 119 30.74 6.67 -10.08
C GLU A 119 31.34 7.34 -8.82
N LYS A 120 30.71 7.11 -7.66
CA LYS A 120 31.15 7.61 -6.36
C LYS A 120 31.91 6.51 -5.60
N ASP A 121 32.60 6.88 -4.52
CA ASP A 121 33.27 5.92 -3.63
C ASP A 121 32.29 5.11 -2.74
N TYR A 122 30.99 5.35 -2.91
CA TYR A 122 29.88 4.62 -2.31
C TYR A 122 28.76 4.34 -3.32
N LEU A 123 27.94 3.34 -2.99
CA LEU A 123 26.66 3.06 -3.61
C LEU A 123 25.56 3.78 -2.84
N ILE A 124 24.59 4.33 -3.57
CA ILE A 124 23.40 4.94 -3.00
C ILE A 124 22.34 3.84 -2.88
N ILE A 125 21.75 3.69 -1.69
CA ILE A 125 20.71 2.71 -1.41
C ILE A 125 19.40 3.46 -1.12
N VAL A 126 18.39 3.20 -1.95
CA VAL A 126 17.01 3.61 -1.69
C VAL A 126 16.22 2.38 -1.26
N GLU A 127 15.84 2.33 0.02
CA GLU A 127 15.01 1.27 0.57
C GLU A 127 13.56 1.72 0.64
N PHE A 128 12.65 0.83 0.26
CA PHE A 128 11.22 0.99 0.36
C PHE A 128 10.68 -0.04 1.34
N LYS A 129 9.83 0.40 2.26
CA LYS A 129 9.15 -0.44 3.25
C LYS A 129 7.65 -0.43 3.02
N ASP A 130 6.98 -1.46 3.51
CA ASP A 130 5.52 -1.59 3.47
C ASP A 130 4.92 -1.43 2.06
N LEU A 131 5.66 -1.92 1.06
CA LEU A 131 5.22 -1.95 -0.32
C LEU A 131 4.16 -3.03 -0.53
N PHE A 132 3.13 -2.68 -1.28
CA PHE A 132 2.32 -3.65 -1.99
C PHE A 132 3.03 -4.17 -3.24
N GLY A 133 3.83 -3.33 -3.88
CA GLY A 133 4.60 -3.64 -5.09
C GLY A 133 5.56 -2.51 -5.45
N LEU A 134 6.66 -2.82 -6.14
CA LEU A 134 7.51 -1.81 -6.77
C LEU A 134 7.43 -1.99 -8.29
N ALA A 135 6.83 -1.03 -8.98
CA ALA A 135 6.61 -1.09 -10.42
C ALA A 135 7.41 0.01 -11.14
N ASP A 136 7.56 -0.18 -12.46
CA ASP A 136 8.09 0.82 -13.40
C ASP A 136 9.38 1.52 -12.94
N ILE A 137 10.45 0.75 -12.70
CA ILE A 137 11.77 1.34 -12.46
C ILE A 137 12.52 1.47 -13.78
N ARG A 138 12.86 2.70 -14.17
CA ARG A 138 13.61 2.95 -15.40
C ARG A 138 14.36 4.28 -15.36
N TRP A 139 15.40 4.37 -16.18
CA TRP A 139 16.02 5.65 -16.50
C TRP A 139 15.04 6.53 -17.28
N VAL A 140 14.79 7.75 -16.78
CA VAL A 140 14.07 8.80 -17.52
C VAL A 140 15.02 9.51 -18.46
N ASN A 141 16.24 9.75 -17.97
CA ASN A 141 17.31 10.37 -18.73
C ASN A 141 18.67 9.80 -18.27
N GLU A 142 19.79 10.47 -18.57
CA GLU A 142 21.11 9.97 -18.17
C GLU A 142 21.29 9.86 -16.66
N LYS A 143 20.62 10.72 -15.87
CA LYS A 143 20.84 10.85 -14.41
C LYS A 143 19.59 10.74 -13.55
N LEU A 144 18.42 10.58 -14.17
CA LEU A 144 17.14 10.57 -13.48
C LEU A 144 16.55 9.17 -13.52
N ILE A 145 16.18 8.65 -12.36
CA ILE A 145 15.49 7.37 -12.22
C ILE A 145 14.03 7.64 -11.87
N PHE A 146 13.14 7.09 -12.67
CA PHE A 146 11.71 7.01 -12.34
C PHE A 146 11.43 5.69 -11.63
N MET A 147 10.55 5.75 -10.64
CA MET A 147 10.11 4.60 -9.86
C MET A 147 8.66 4.82 -9.41
N ARG A 148 7.86 3.75 -9.39
CA ARG A 148 6.48 3.75 -8.93
C ARG A 148 6.27 2.72 -7.81
N PRO A 149 6.62 3.05 -6.55
CA PRO A 149 6.20 2.26 -5.41
C PRO A 149 4.68 2.30 -5.21
N TRP A 150 4.09 1.13 -4.99
CA TRP A 150 2.69 0.94 -4.59
C TRP A 150 2.60 0.74 -3.09
N TRP A 151 1.85 1.60 -2.41
CA TRP A 151 1.60 1.57 -0.96
C TRP A 151 0.36 0.76 -0.59
N GLY A 152 -0.37 0.29 -1.61
CA GLY A 152 -1.57 -0.50 -1.48
C GLY A 152 -1.99 -1.05 -2.83
N ARG A 153 -3.21 -1.59 -2.89
CA ARG A 153 -3.74 -2.15 -4.16
C ARG A 153 -4.01 -1.10 -5.22
N ILE A 154 -4.31 0.14 -4.79
CA ILE A 154 -4.75 1.22 -5.67
C ILE A 154 -3.98 2.52 -5.46
N ALA A 155 -3.02 2.56 -4.53
CA ALA A 155 -2.29 3.79 -4.18
C ALA A 155 -0.80 3.60 -4.48
N ALA A 156 -0.21 4.55 -5.19
CA ALA A 156 1.21 4.56 -5.56
C ALA A 156 1.77 5.98 -5.58
N THR A 157 3.08 6.14 -5.54
CA THR A 157 3.70 7.45 -5.77
C THR A 157 4.62 7.38 -6.97
N ASP A 158 4.46 8.30 -7.91
CA ASP A 158 5.43 8.52 -8.97
C ASP A 158 6.57 9.35 -8.41
N LEU A 159 7.78 8.78 -8.40
CA LEU A 159 8.97 9.44 -7.87
C LEU A 159 10.02 9.60 -8.98
N ILE A 160 10.69 10.75 -8.98
CA ILE A 160 11.91 10.96 -9.79
C ILE A 160 13.07 11.25 -8.84
N PHE A 161 14.08 10.42 -8.92
CA PHE A 161 15.31 10.53 -8.14
C PHE A 161 16.47 11.00 -9.03
N ASP A 162 17.17 12.04 -8.59
CA ASP A 162 18.40 12.52 -9.21
C ASP A 162 19.60 11.86 -8.54
N VAL A 163 20.35 11.05 -9.31
CA VAL A 163 21.48 10.27 -8.78
C VAL A 163 22.72 11.12 -8.47
N GLU A 164 22.87 12.27 -9.11
CA GLU A 164 23.98 13.19 -8.86
C GLU A 164 23.73 13.95 -7.56
N ALA A 165 22.53 14.53 -7.44
CA ALA A 165 22.12 15.36 -6.32
C ALA A 165 21.61 14.56 -5.11
N GLU A 166 21.43 13.25 -5.25
CA GLU A 166 21.00 12.31 -4.20
C GLU A 166 19.68 12.72 -3.53
N LYS A 167 18.73 13.19 -4.34
CA LYS A 167 17.46 13.68 -3.84
C LYS A 167 16.32 13.35 -4.78
N PHE A 168 15.14 13.21 -4.18
CA PHE A 168 13.89 13.18 -4.93
C PHE A 168 13.59 14.59 -5.44
N VAL A 169 13.57 14.75 -6.76
CA VAL A 169 13.30 16.04 -7.42
C VAL A 169 11.83 16.19 -7.79
N TRP A 170 11.11 15.07 -7.88
CA TRP A 170 9.67 15.05 -8.13
C TRP A 170 9.00 13.92 -7.36
N SER A 171 7.77 14.19 -6.92
CA SER A 171 6.90 13.21 -6.28
C SER A 171 5.44 13.58 -6.55
N GLU A 172 4.65 12.62 -7.02
CA GLU A 172 3.22 12.82 -7.24
C GLU A 172 2.43 11.58 -6.82
N SER A 173 1.36 11.79 -6.05
CA SER A 173 0.44 10.73 -5.67
C SER A 173 -0.35 10.25 -6.89
N LEU A 174 -0.44 8.93 -7.04
CA LEU A 174 -1.18 8.24 -8.08
C LEU A 174 -2.18 7.25 -7.48
N VAL A 175 -3.41 7.27 -7.99
CA VAL A 175 -4.44 6.26 -7.71
C VAL A 175 -4.72 5.44 -8.97
N ASP A 176 -4.77 4.12 -8.82
CA ASP A 176 -5.36 3.24 -9.83
C ASP A 176 -6.88 3.36 -9.79
N ALA A 177 -7.44 4.03 -10.80
CA ALA A 177 -8.87 4.20 -10.90
C ALA A 177 -9.56 3.08 -11.69
N TYR A 178 -8.87 1.97 -11.99
CA TYR A 178 -9.49 0.78 -12.59
C TYR A 178 -10.71 0.30 -11.80
N LEU A 179 -10.57 0.15 -10.48
CA LEU A 179 -11.68 -0.34 -9.64
C LEU A 179 -12.86 0.64 -9.63
N ALA A 180 -12.56 1.95 -9.60
CA ALA A 180 -13.61 2.97 -9.67
C ALA A 180 -14.32 2.94 -11.03
N HIS A 181 -13.56 2.86 -12.13
CA HIS A 181 -14.12 2.76 -13.48
C HIS A 181 -15.04 1.55 -13.62
N GLN A 182 -14.61 0.38 -13.16
CA GLN A 182 -15.42 -0.85 -13.21
C GLN A 182 -16.70 -0.73 -12.35
N GLN A 183 -16.61 -0.22 -11.12
CA GLN A 183 -17.78 0.00 -10.26
C GLN A 183 -18.82 0.95 -10.89
N TYR A 184 -18.34 2.01 -11.55
CA TYR A 184 -19.23 2.91 -12.28
C TYR A 184 -19.89 2.23 -13.47
N GLN A 185 -19.15 1.46 -14.28
CA GLN A 185 -19.72 0.71 -15.41
C GLN A 185 -20.80 -0.28 -14.97
N GLU A 186 -20.58 -0.99 -13.86
CA GLU A 186 -21.54 -1.95 -13.31
C GLU A 186 -22.80 -1.25 -12.76
N SER A 187 -22.64 -0.18 -11.97
CA SER A 187 -23.78 0.58 -11.41
C SER A 187 -24.60 1.32 -12.47
N CYS A 188 -23.98 1.74 -13.57
CA CYS A 188 -24.65 2.41 -14.66
C CYS A 188 -25.71 1.57 -15.35
N LEU A 189 -25.59 0.24 -15.35
CA LEU A 189 -26.62 -0.65 -15.87
C LEU A 189 -27.94 -0.52 -15.09
N GLU A 190 -27.87 -0.11 -13.81
CA GLU A 190 -29.03 -0.01 -12.93
C GLU A 190 -29.62 1.42 -12.87
N LEU A 191 -28.78 2.46 -12.90
CA LEU A 191 -29.19 3.86 -12.66
C LEU A 191 -29.11 4.76 -13.91
N GLY A 192 -28.48 4.27 -14.99
CA GLY A 192 -28.22 4.99 -16.24
C GLY A 192 -27.14 6.07 -16.09
N CYS A 193 -26.00 5.94 -16.79
CA CYS A 193 -24.92 6.95 -16.71
C CYS A 193 -25.34 8.30 -17.30
N ASP A 194 -24.98 9.41 -16.65
CA ASP A 194 -25.29 10.75 -17.14
C ASP A 194 -24.39 11.19 -18.30
N CYS A 195 -23.15 10.70 -18.37
CA CYS A 195 -22.27 10.93 -19.52
C CYS A 195 -22.70 10.17 -20.79
N ILE A 196 -23.40 9.04 -20.66
CA ILE A 196 -24.01 8.35 -21.81
C ILE A 196 -25.26 9.10 -22.29
N LYS A 197 -26.03 9.71 -21.39
CA LYS A 197 -27.26 10.44 -21.74
C LYS A 197 -26.99 11.75 -22.52
N GLN A 198 -25.75 12.23 -22.57
CA GLN A 198 -25.37 13.51 -23.21
C GLN A 198 -24.66 13.36 -24.57
N GLN A 199 -24.54 12.14 -25.13
CA GLN A 199 -24.10 11.90 -26.52
C GLN A 199 -25.27 11.55 -27.43
#